data_AF-A0A1A9T0F9-F1
#
_entry.id   AF-A0A1A9T0F9-F1
#
_cell.length_a   1.000
_cell.length_b   1.000
_cell.length_c   1.000
_cell.angle_alpha   90.00
_cell.angle_beta   90.00
_cell.angle_gamma   90.00
#
_symmetry.space_group_name_H-M   'P 1'
#
loop_
_entity.id
_entity.type
_entity.pdbx_description
1 polymer ?
#
loop_
_entity_poly.entity_id
_entity_poly.type
_entity_poly.pdbx_seq_one_letter_code
_entity_poly.pdbx_strand_id
1 'polypeptide(L)'
;MSGLNLTELQLAALNDINEAQFNHYVEADVSQSILEELVSKKLLHSDMFEGWVLTAKAYDYLEKLRQKRKEDEKAREYELRKKQP
;
A
#
# COMPACT_ATOMS: atom_id res chain seq x y z
N MET A 1 3.75 -19.42 -3.08
CA MET A 1 2.91 -18.30 -2.61
C MET A 1 3.61 -17.63 -1.44
N SER A 2 4.35 -16.54 -1.66
CA SER A 2 4.83 -15.69 -0.56
C SER A 2 4.12 -14.35 -0.68
N GLY A 3 2.84 -14.32 -0.29
CA GLY A 3 2.12 -13.06 -0.12
C GLY A 3 2.73 -12.35 1.08
N LEU A 4 3.24 -11.13 0.88
CA LEU A 4 3.66 -10.28 1.99
C LEU A 4 2.50 -10.18 2.97
N ASN A 5 2.60 -10.80 4.13
CA ASN A 5 1.61 -10.65 5.19
C ASN A 5 1.90 -9.33 5.89
N LEU A 6 1.14 -8.30 5.53
CA LEU A 6 1.19 -6.97 6.13
C LEU A 6 -0.05 -6.77 7.00
N THR A 7 0.17 -6.24 8.19
CA THR A 7 -0.93 -5.82 9.07
C THR A 7 -1.64 -4.59 8.47
N GLU A 8 -2.84 -4.29 8.95
CA GLU A 8 -3.57 -3.08 8.52
C GLU A 8 -2.76 -1.80 8.78
N LEU A 9 -2.05 -1.74 9.90
CA LEU A 9 -1.17 -0.60 10.24
C LEU A 9 0.02 -0.49 9.29
N GLN A 10 0.66 -1.61 8.94
CA GLN A 10 1.76 -1.62 7.96
C GLN A 10 1.28 -1.23 6.55
N LEU A 11 0.05 -1.62 6.18
CA LEU A 11 -0.57 -1.23 4.92
C LEU A 11 -0.95 0.25 4.88
N ALA A 12 -1.48 0.78 5.98
CA ALA A 12 -1.80 2.21 6.11
C ALA A 12 -0.51 3.04 5.96
N ALA A 13 0.53 2.70 6.72
CA ALA A 13 1.83 3.35 6.64
C ALA A 13 2.44 3.35 5.22
N LEU A 14 2.35 2.24 4.49
CA LEU A 14 2.83 2.20 3.09
C LEU A 14 2.04 3.13 2.17
N ASN A 15 0.73 3.31 2.40
CA ASN A 15 -0.06 4.27 1.62
C ASN A 15 0.27 5.70 2.02
N ASP A 16 0.40 5.99 3.32
CA ASP A 16 0.73 7.33 3.81
C ASP A 16 2.10 7.78 3.28
N ILE A 17 3.10 6.90 3.29
CA ILE A 17 4.42 7.16 2.70
C ILE A 17 4.31 7.35 1.18
N ASN A 18 3.52 6.52 0.51
CA ASN A 18 3.30 6.67 -0.94
C ASN A 18 2.66 8.02 -1.27
N GLU A 19 1.69 8.48 -0.48
CA GLU A 19 1.05 9.77 -0.65
C GLU A 19 2.01 10.93 -0.36
N ALA A 20 2.79 10.85 0.72
CA ALA A 20 3.80 11.85 1.08
C ALA A 20 4.86 12.04 -0.03
N GLN A 21 5.24 10.96 -0.73
CA GLN A 21 6.17 11.06 -1.86
C GLN A 21 5.61 11.83 -3.06
N PHE A 22 4.30 11.70 -3.35
CA PHE A 22 3.67 12.42 -4.46
C PHE A 22 3.12 13.79 -4.04
N ASN A 23 3.06 14.08 -2.74
CA ASN A 23 2.52 15.31 -2.21
C ASN A 23 3.49 15.95 -1.22
N HIS A 24 4.28 16.92 -1.68
CA HIS A 24 5.26 17.66 -0.89
C HIS A 24 4.70 18.39 0.34
N TYR A 25 3.38 18.44 0.53
CA TYR A 25 2.71 19.05 1.68
C TYR A 25 2.21 18.04 2.72
N VAL A 26 2.42 16.75 2.51
CA VAL A 26 1.97 15.69 3.42
C VAL A 26 3.19 14.99 4.01
N GLU A 27 3.35 15.09 5.33
CA GLU A 27 4.29 14.25 6.07
C GLU A 27 3.60 12.95 6.48
N ALA A 28 4.27 11.82 6.27
CA ALA A 28 3.76 10.53 6.73
C ALA A 28 3.98 10.38 8.23
N ASP A 29 2.91 10.43 9.03
CA ASP A 29 2.96 10.17 10.48
C ASP A 29 2.95 8.66 10.75
N VAL A 30 4.13 8.04 10.64
CA VAL A 30 4.32 6.60 10.82
C VAL A 30 5.26 6.34 11.99
N SER A 31 4.88 5.44 12.90
CA SER A 31 5.73 5.08 14.02
C SER A 31 7.05 4.43 13.55
N GLN A 32 8.13 4.72 14.28
CA GLN A 32 9.46 4.19 13.98
C GLN A 32 9.48 2.64 13.91
N SER A 33 8.72 1.97 14.79
CA SER A 33 8.63 0.50 14.78
C SER A 33 8.06 -0.05 13.46
N ILE A 34 7.03 0.60 12.90
CA ILE A 34 6.44 0.18 11.63
C ILE A 34 7.41 0.44 10.48
N LEU A 35 8.13 1.57 10.50
CA LEU A 35 9.16 1.86 9.50
C LEU A 35 10.25 0.79 9.50
N GLU A 36 10.78 0.42 10.67
CA GLU A 36 11.80 -0.62 10.81
C GLU A 36 11.30 -1.99 10.30
N GLU A 37 10.06 -2.36 10.60
CA GLU A 37 9.45 -3.59 10.10
C GLU A 37 9.31 -3.58 8.57
N LEU A 38 8.87 -2.46 7.98
CA LEU A 38 8.73 -2.31 6.53
C LEU A 38 10.09 -2.32 5.81
N VAL A 39 11.12 -1.72 6.40
CA VAL A 39 12.51 -1.82 5.93
C VAL A 39 13.00 -3.27 6.01
N SER A 40 12.75 -3.98 7.11
CA SER A 40 13.14 -5.39 7.27
C SER A 40 12.51 -6.31 6.20
N LYS A 41 11.28 -5.98 5.77
CA LYS A 41 10.55 -6.68 4.69
C LYS A 41 11.03 -6.28 3.28
N LYS A 42 12.01 -5.38 3.18
CA LYS A 42 12.53 -4.76 1.95
C LYS A 42 11.43 -4.06 1.15
N LEU A 43 10.57 -3.32 1.85
CA LEU A 43 9.47 -2.57 1.25
C LEU A 43 9.77 -1.06 1.22
N LEU A 44 10.57 -0.59 2.17
CA LEU A 44 11.03 0.79 2.26
C LEU A 44 12.57 0.85 2.27
N HIS A 45 13.11 1.98 1.84
CA HIS A 45 14.48 2.39 2.15
C HIS A 45 14.51 3.89 2.45
N SER A 46 15.54 4.36 3.15
CA SER A 46 15.78 5.80 3.32
C SER A 46 16.58 6.34 2.14
N ASP A 47 16.15 7.46 1.59
CA ASP A 47 16.88 8.31 0.68
C ASP A 47 17.28 9.61 1.40
N MET A 48 18.49 10.11 1.13
CA MET A 48 19.01 11.30 1.81
C MET A 48 18.26 12.60 1.45
N PHE A 49 17.60 12.64 0.29
CA PHE A 49 16.88 13.82 -0.19
C PHE A 49 15.36 13.65 -0.09
N GLU A 50 14.86 12.43 -0.31
CA GLU A 50 13.41 12.16 -0.37
C GLU A 50 12.84 11.54 0.91
N GLY A 51 13.67 11.26 1.93
CA GLY A 51 13.21 10.63 3.17
C GLY A 51 12.89 9.15 2.99
N TRP A 52 11.70 8.69 3.37
CA TRP A 52 11.33 7.27 3.21
C TRP A 52 10.75 7.00 1.83
N VAL A 53 11.37 6.06 1.11
CA VAL A 53 11.04 5.73 -0.28
C VAL A 53 10.56 4.30 -0.40
N LEU A 54 9.45 4.11 -1.13
CA LEU A 54 8.94 2.79 -1.47
C LEU A 54 9.85 2.08 -2.48
N THR A 55 10.15 0.82 -2.20
CA THR A 55 10.83 -0.05 -3.16
C THR A 55 9.88 -0.48 -4.28
N ALA A 56 10.42 -0.89 -5.43
CA ALA A 56 9.64 -1.48 -6.53
C ALA A 56 8.74 -2.64 -6.06
N LYS A 57 9.21 -3.45 -5.11
CA LYS A 57 8.45 -4.55 -4.50
C LYS A 57 7.19 -4.06 -3.77
N ALA A 58 7.29 -2.93 -3.07
CA ALA A 58 6.17 -2.34 -2.36
C ALA A 58 5.16 -1.70 -3.32
N TYR A 59 5.63 -1.03 -4.37
CA TYR A 59 4.77 -0.54 -5.45
C TYR A 59 4.00 -1.67 -6.12
N ASP A 60 4.67 -2.75 -6.53
CA ASP A 60 4.04 -3.92 -7.13
C ASP A 60 2.97 -4.52 -6.21
N TYR A 61 3.23 -4.52 -4.90
CA TYR A 61 2.29 -5.03 -3.92
C TYR A 61 1.05 -4.14 -3.80
N LEU A 62 1.24 -2.81 -3.68
CA LEU A 62 0.13 -1.84 -3.62
C LEU A 62 -0.71 -1.88 -4.91
N GLU A 63 -0.06 -2.01 -6.06
CA GLU A 63 -0.74 -2.07 -7.35
C GLU A 63 -1.59 -3.34 -7.48
N LYS A 64 -1.05 -4.50 -7.10
CA LYS A 64 -1.83 -5.75 -7.05
C LYS A 64 -3.02 -5.63 -6.09
N LEU A 65 -2.85 -4.95 -4.96
CA LEU A 65 -3.93 -4.70 -4.00
C LEU A 65 -5.04 -3.84 -4.62
N ARG A 66 -4.68 -2.77 -5.34
CA ARG A 66 -5.63 -1.90 -6.05
C ARG A 66 -6.38 -2.66 -7.14
N GLN A 67 -5.66 -3.47 -7.94
CA GLN A 67 -6.27 -4.30 -8.98
C GLN A 67 -7.28 -5.28 -8.38
N LYS A 68 -6.91 -5.98 -7.30
CA LYS A 68 -7.81 -6.89 -6.61
C LYS A 68 -9.08 -6.19 -6.11
N ARG A 69 -8.96 -5.02 -5.46
CA ARG A 69 -10.14 -4.25 -4.99
C ARG A 69 -11.06 -3.89 -6.16
N LYS A 70 -10.49 -3.46 -7.29
CA LYS A 70 -11.25 -3.11 -8.50
C LYS A 70 -11.95 -4.33 -9.12
N GLU A 71 -11.34 -5.50 -9.08
CA GLU A 71 -11.95 -6.76 -9.51
C GLU A 71 -13.08 -7.18 -8.57
N ASP A 72 -12.86 -7.08 -7.26
CA ASP A 72 -13.87 -7.37 -6.23
C ASP A 72 -15.09 -6.43 -6.35
N GLU A 73 -14.87 -5.15 -6.62
CA GLU A 73 -15.93 -4.17 -6.91
C GLU A 73 -16.73 -4.54 -8.16
N LYS A 74 -16.05 -4.86 -9.27
CA LYS A 74 -16.72 -5.31 -10.51
C LYS A 74 -17.52 -6.59 -10.32
N ALA A 75 -16.99 -7.54 -9.55
CA ALA A 75 -17.68 -8.80 -9.24
C ALA A 75 -18.97 -8.52 -8.45
N ARG A 76 -18.91 -7.63 -7.45
CA ARG A 76 -20.09 -7.20 -6.68
C ARG A 76 -21.13 -6.49 -7.56
N GLU A 77 -20.70 -5.58 -8.44
CA GLU A 77 -21.61 -4.93 -9.38
C GLU A 77 -22.32 -5.93 -10.30
N TYR A 78 -21.60 -6.94 -10.77
CA TYR A 78 -22.17 -8.00 -11.60
C TYR A 78 -23.19 -8.86 -10.84
N GLU A 79 -22.91 -9.20 -9.57
CA GLU A 79 -23.87 -9.91 -8.71
C GLU A 79 -25.13 -9.10 -8.43
N LEU A 80 -25.00 -7.79 -8.20
CA LEU A 80 -26.13 -6.89 -7.98
C LEU A 80 -27.04 -6.81 -9.21
N ARG A 81 -26.45 -6.74 -10.41
CA ARG A 81 -27.20 -6.72 -11.68
C ARG A 81 -27.93 -8.03 -11.98
N LYS A 82 -27.45 -9.19 -11.48
CA LYS A 82 -28.14 -10.47 -11.62
C LYS A 82 -29.29 -10.67 -10.64
N LYS A 83 -29.34 -9.89 -9.55
CA LYS A 83 -30.37 -9.99 -8.50
C LYS A 83 -31.51 -8.98 -8.67
N GLN A 84 -31.44 -8.10 -9.67
CA GLN A 84 -32.56 -7.25 -10.04
C GLN A 84 -33.39 -7.95 -11.13
N PRO A 85 -34.67 -8.26 -10.89
CA PRO A 85 -35.58 -8.83 -11.90
C PRO A 85 -35.87 -7.85 -13.03
#